data_AF-A0A7Y4TKW5-F1
#
_entry.id   AF-A0A7Y4TKW5-F1
#
_cell.length_a   1.000
_cell.length_b   1.000
_cell.length_c   1.000
_cell.angle_alpha   90.00
_cell.angle_beta   90.00
_cell.angle_gamma   90.00
#
_symmetry.space_group_name_H-M   'P 1'
#
loop_
_entity.id
_entity.type
_entity.pdbx_description
1 polymer ?
#
loop_
_entity_poly.entity_id
_entity_poly.type
_entity_poly.pdbx_seq_one_letter_code
_entity_poly.pdbx_strand_id
1 'polypeptide(L)'
;MNNDFTERLKKAFDNASMAEVARRIDVPHATVRNYYQGRMPAPEVLIKIANQTHVSLNWLLTGTGPVFIGDARPASFDRFLNDRIGEVVDRMLTERGVYSVEDLGSIDEPPLFDVTSAVLEFGDPHRVMSEWFRHEGREYPEDFGVAFFRGWDGFSPDEKVDAVRDAKKVIDRTLRKK
;
A
#
# COMPACT_ATOMS: atom_id res chain seq x y z
N MET A 1 -32.88 -14.93 25.47
CA MET A 1 -32.70 -15.11 24.02
C MET A 1 -31.22 -15.21 23.73
N ASN A 2 -30.75 -16.34 23.19
CA ASN A 2 -29.33 -16.63 22.87
C ASN A 2 -28.83 -15.83 21.64
N ASN A 3 -29.13 -14.53 21.56
CA ASN A 3 -28.75 -13.70 20.40
C ASN A 3 -27.23 -13.53 20.32
N ASP A 4 -26.55 -13.51 21.46
CA ASP A 4 -25.11 -13.34 21.58
C ASP A 4 -24.27 -14.38 20.82
N PHE A 5 -24.62 -15.66 20.94
CA PHE A 5 -23.92 -16.73 20.21
C PHE A 5 -24.17 -16.63 18.71
N THR A 6 -25.42 -16.40 18.30
CA THR A 6 -25.80 -16.30 16.90
C THR A 6 -25.08 -15.15 16.20
N GLU A 7 -24.95 -13.98 16.85
CA GLU A 7 -24.22 -12.85 16.28
C GLU A 7 -22.71 -13.14 16.16
N ARG A 8 -22.11 -13.81 17.15
CA ARG A 8 -20.72 -14.27 17.05
C ARG A 8 -20.51 -15.32 15.96
N LEU A 9 -21.47 -16.23 15.80
CA LEU A 9 -21.44 -17.23 14.73
C LEU A 9 -21.51 -16.57 13.35
N LYS A 10 -22.42 -15.60 13.15
CA LYS A 10 -22.47 -14.80 11.91
C LYS A 10 -21.14 -14.10 11.64
N LYS A 11 -20.59 -13.46 12.66
CA LYS A 11 -19.31 -12.74 12.56
C LYS A 11 -18.15 -13.68 12.26
N ALA A 12 -18.12 -14.88 12.83
CA ALA A 12 -17.08 -15.88 12.55
C ALA A 12 -17.05 -16.34 11.09
N PHE A 13 -18.17 -16.23 10.38
CA PHE A 13 -18.30 -16.57 8.96
C PHE A 13 -18.44 -15.34 8.04
N ASP A 14 -18.01 -14.16 8.48
CA ASP A 14 -18.09 -12.91 7.71
C ASP A 14 -19.49 -12.63 7.13
N ASN A 15 -20.53 -12.93 7.91
CA ASN A 15 -21.94 -12.81 7.50
C ASN A 15 -22.31 -13.63 6.25
N ALA A 16 -21.62 -14.74 6.00
CA ALA A 16 -21.97 -15.67 4.94
C ALA A 16 -23.40 -16.24 5.09
N SER A 17 -23.99 -16.64 3.95
CA SER A 17 -25.32 -17.28 3.94
C SER A 17 -25.32 -18.61 4.69
N MET A 18 -26.46 -19.02 5.25
CA MET A 18 -26.59 -20.31 5.95
C MET A 18 -26.21 -21.51 5.07
N ALA A 19 -26.47 -21.42 3.76
CA ALA A 19 -26.10 -22.44 2.78
C ALA A 19 -24.59 -22.53 2.56
N GLU A 20 -23.90 -21.39 2.58
CA GLU A 20 -22.43 -21.34 2.54
C GLU A 20 -21.84 -21.93 3.82
N VAL A 21 -22.36 -21.53 4.99
CA VAL A 21 -21.90 -22.06 6.28
C VAL A 21 -22.10 -23.57 6.35
N ALA A 22 -23.26 -24.09 5.94
CA ALA A 22 -23.56 -25.51 5.89
C ALA A 22 -22.55 -26.31 5.05
N ARG A 23 -22.16 -25.76 3.88
CA ARG A 23 -21.13 -26.37 3.02
C ARG A 23 -19.75 -26.33 3.66
N ARG A 24 -19.36 -25.20 4.27
CA ARG A 24 -18.03 -25.04 4.89
C ARG A 24 -17.78 -25.98 6.07
N ILE A 25 -18.80 -26.21 6.91
CA ILE A 25 -18.67 -27.08 8.09
C ILE A 25 -19.20 -28.50 7.87
N ASP A 26 -19.64 -28.82 6.65
CA ASP A 26 -20.18 -30.12 6.26
C ASP A 26 -21.29 -30.60 7.21
N VAL A 27 -22.37 -29.80 7.30
CA VAL A 27 -23.58 -30.16 8.06
C VAL A 27 -24.85 -29.81 7.27
N PRO A 28 -25.98 -30.49 7.52
CA PRO A 28 -27.24 -30.18 6.84
C PRO A 28 -27.68 -28.74 7.06
N HIS A 29 -28.26 -28.11 6.03
CA HIS A 29 -28.75 -26.73 6.10
C HIS A 29 -29.77 -26.53 7.24
N ALA A 30 -30.63 -27.51 7.50
CA ALA A 30 -31.58 -27.48 8.61
C ALA A 30 -30.89 -27.38 9.98
N THR A 31 -29.72 -28.02 10.12
CA THR A 31 -28.90 -27.98 11.33
C THR A 31 -28.31 -26.59 11.55
N VAL A 32 -27.76 -25.97 10.51
CA VAL A 32 -27.28 -24.57 10.57
C VAL A 32 -28.42 -23.61 10.91
N ARG A 33 -29.58 -23.77 10.27
CA ARG A 33 -30.77 -22.95 10.57
C ARG A 33 -31.13 -23.01 12.05
N ASN A 34 -31.10 -24.20 12.66
CA ASN A 34 -31.37 -24.34 14.10
C ASN A 34 -30.35 -23.58 14.94
N TYR A 35 -29.08 -23.54 14.54
CA TYR A 35 -28.05 -22.77 15.25
C TYR A 35 -28.32 -21.28 15.21
N TYR A 36 -28.73 -20.75 14.06
CA TYR A 36 -29.12 -19.35 13.91
C TYR A 36 -30.42 -19.00 14.64
N GLN A 37 -31.23 -20.01 14.99
CA GLN A 37 -32.42 -19.87 15.83
C GLN A 37 -32.09 -20.00 17.34
N GLY A 38 -30.81 -20.16 17.71
CA GLY A 38 -30.33 -20.16 19.09
C GLY A 38 -30.06 -21.54 19.69
N ARG A 39 -30.15 -22.62 18.89
CA ARG A 39 -29.73 -23.97 19.32
C ARG A 39 -28.20 -24.04 19.38
N MET A 40 -27.66 -24.54 20.48
CA MET A 40 -26.22 -24.75 20.58
C MET A 40 -25.73 -25.92 19.70
N PRO A 41 -24.65 -25.74 18.91
CA PRO A 41 -23.99 -26.84 18.23
C PRO A 41 -23.34 -27.81 19.21
N ALA A 42 -23.19 -29.07 18.78
CA ALA A 42 -22.44 -30.08 19.52
C ALA A 42 -20.94 -29.73 19.53
N PRO A 43 -20.16 -30.22 20.52
CA PRO A 43 -18.72 -29.96 20.61
C PRO A 43 -17.95 -30.23 19.32
N GLU A 44 -18.29 -31.31 18.61
CA GLU A 44 -17.65 -31.69 17.35
C GLU A 44 -17.87 -30.64 16.26
N VAL A 45 -19.07 -30.06 16.22
CA VAL A 45 -19.42 -28.99 15.27
C VAL A 45 -18.74 -27.67 15.66
N LEU A 46 -18.63 -27.39 16.95
CA LEU A 46 -17.89 -26.22 17.44
C LEU A 46 -16.41 -26.29 17.04
N ILE A 47 -15.78 -27.46 17.19
CA ILE A 47 -14.39 -27.69 16.74
C ILE A 47 -14.28 -27.50 15.23
N LYS A 48 -15.22 -28.03 14.44
CA LYS A 48 -15.26 -27.80 12.99
C LYS A 48 -15.34 -26.31 12.64
N ILE A 49 -16.21 -25.56 13.32
CA ILE A 49 -16.34 -24.11 13.12
C ILE A 49 -15.00 -23.42 13.42
N ALA A 50 -14.41 -23.69 14.59
CA ALA A 50 -13.13 -23.10 14.99
C ALA A 50 -11.99 -23.42 14.02
N ASN A 51 -11.93 -24.64 13.49
CA ASN A 51 -10.92 -25.03 12.51
C ASN A 51 -11.12 -24.37 11.14
N GLN A 52 -12.37 -24.13 10.73
CA GLN A 52 -12.70 -23.51 9.44
C GLN A 52 -12.52 -21.99 9.46
N THR A 53 -12.77 -21.34 10.60
CA THR A 53 -12.74 -19.87 10.71
C THR A 53 -11.55 -19.35 11.50
N HIS A 54 -10.74 -20.25 12.07
CA HIS A 54 -9.63 -19.93 12.97
C HIS A 54 -10.02 -19.07 14.20
N VAL A 55 -11.30 -19.07 14.58
CA VAL A 55 -11.78 -18.33 15.74
C VAL A 55 -11.62 -19.12 17.04
N SER A 56 -11.37 -18.41 18.13
CA SER A 56 -11.30 -18.98 19.47
C SER A 56 -12.67 -19.51 19.91
N LEU A 57 -12.70 -20.78 20.35
CA LEU A 57 -13.89 -21.39 20.97
C LEU A 57 -14.36 -20.61 22.19
N ASN A 58 -13.43 -20.06 22.99
CA ASN A 58 -13.78 -19.26 24.15
C ASN A 58 -14.52 -17.98 23.73
N TRP A 59 -14.03 -17.30 22.70
CA TRP A 59 -14.68 -16.10 22.17
C TRP A 59 -16.03 -16.45 21.55
N LEU A 60 -16.11 -17.51 20.75
CA LEU A 60 -17.34 -17.94 20.10
C LEU A 60 -18.45 -18.23 21.13
N LEU A 61 -18.12 -18.93 22.21
CA LEU A 61 -19.09 -19.33 23.24
C LEU A 61 -19.42 -18.18 24.21
N THR A 62 -18.40 -17.52 24.74
CA THR A 62 -18.55 -16.58 25.87
C THR A 62 -18.49 -15.11 25.47
N GLY A 63 -17.99 -14.80 24.27
CA GLY A 63 -17.69 -13.43 23.83
C GLY A 63 -16.41 -12.84 24.46
N THR A 64 -15.68 -13.61 25.26
CA THR A 64 -14.48 -13.15 25.97
C THR A 64 -13.19 -13.68 25.35
N GLY A 65 -12.11 -12.90 25.50
CA GLY A 65 -10.78 -13.28 25.01
C GLY A 65 -10.53 -12.94 23.53
N PRO A 66 -9.40 -13.41 22.97
CA PRO A 66 -9.01 -13.12 21.60
C PRO A 66 -9.98 -13.76 20.60
N VAL A 67 -10.28 -13.06 19.52
CA VAL A 67 -11.19 -13.54 18.47
C VAL A 67 -10.55 -14.68 17.70
N PHE A 68 -9.28 -14.56 17.33
CA PHE A 68 -8.57 -15.55 16.51
C PHE A 68 -7.58 -16.39 17.33
N ILE A 69 -7.47 -17.67 16.96
CA ILE A 69 -6.49 -18.61 17.52
C ILE A 69 -5.12 -18.21 16.95
N GLY A 70 -4.38 -17.40 17.69
CA GLY A 70 -3.07 -16.89 17.27
C GLY A 70 -2.79 -15.44 17.64
N ASP A 71 -3.81 -14.66 17.99
CA ASP A 71 -3.64 -13.28 18.49
C ASP A 71 -3.09 -13.24 19.91
N ALA A 72 -3.20 -14.33 20.65
CA ALA A 72 -2.51 -14.51 21.92
C ALA A 72 -1.03 -14.85 21.69
N ARG A 73 -0.31 -13.99 20.96
CA ARG A 73 1.15 -14.02 21.02
C ARG A 73 1.55 -13.34 22.32
N PRO A 74 2.34 -13.99 23.18
CA PRO A 74 3.00 -13.27 24.25
C PRO A 74 3.72 -12.07 23.62
N ALA A 75 3.60 -10.87 24.19
CA ALA A 75 4.28 -9.68 23.68
C ALA A 75 5.82 -9.83 23.58
N SER A 76 6.38 -10.87 24.20
CA SER A 76 7.77 -11.30 24.03
C SER A 76 8.04 -12.00 22.71
N PHE A 77 7.10 -12.82 22.21
CA PHE A 77 7.26 -13.57 20.96
C PHE A 77 7.15 -12.66 19.73
N ASP A 78 6.25 -11.68 19.73
CA ASP A 78 6.16 -10.71 18.63
C ASP A 78 7.42 -9.84 18.53
N ARG A 79 7.97 -9.40 19.66
CA ARG A 79 9.26 -8.70 19.68
C ARG A 79 10.37 -9.60 19.13
N PHE A 80 10.47 -10.82 19.64
CA PHE A 80 11.49 -11.77 19.20
C PHE A 80 11.40 -12.11 17.71
N LEU A 81 10.19 -12.31 17.17
CA LEU A 81 10.01 -12.56 15.74
C LEU A 81 10.38 -11.35 14.89
N ASN A 82 9.97 -10.15 15.29
CA ASN A 82 10.30 -8.92 14.56
C ASN A 82 11.81 -8.69 14.53
N ASP A 83 12.48 -8.86 15.68
CA ASP A 83 13.94 -8.74 15.78
C ASP A 83 14.62 -9.77 14.85
N ARG A 84 14.15 -11.02 14.88
CA ARG A 84 14.74 -12.09 14.07
C ARG A 84 14.47 -11.93 12.57
N ILE A 85 13.29 -11.46 12.18
CA ILE A 85 12.96 -11.17 10.78
C ILE A 85 13.86 -10.06 10.25
N GLY A 86 14.04 -8.98 11.02
CA GLY A 86 14.95 -7.89 10.66
C GLY A 86 16.37 -8.40 10.39
N GLU A 87 16.95 -9.15 11.34
CA GLU A 87 18.28 -9.75 11.18
C GLU A 87 18.40 -10.64 9.94
N VAL A 88 17.37 -11.43 9.64
CA VAL A 88 17.38 -12.34 8.48
C VAL A 88 17.30 -11.54 7.18
N VAL A 89 16.43 -10.52 7.12
CA VAL A 89 16.27 -9.67 5.94
C VAL A 89 17.54 -8.88 5.66
N ASP A 90 18.13 -8.24 6.67
CA ASP A 90 19.37 -7.47 6.52
C ASP A 90 20.52 -8.35 6.02
N ARG A 91 20.65 -9.55 6.58
CA ARG A 91 21.64 -10.53 6.12
C ARG A 91 21.39 -10.95 4.67
N MET A 92 20.14 -11.26 4.30
CA MET A 92 19.79 -11.67 2.93
C MET A 92 20.05 -10.57 1.90
N LEU A 93 19.77 -9.31 2.26
CA LEU A 93 20.02 -8.16 1.39
C LEU A 93 21.52 -7.90 1.22
N THR A 94 22.30 -8.06 2.30
CA THR A 94 23.77 -7.96 2.27
C THR A 94 24.37 -9.01 1.35
N GLU A 95 23.94 -10.26 1.50
CA GLU A 95 24.47 -11.41 0.75
C GLU A 95 24.11 -11.35 -0.74
N ARG A 96 23.00 -10.71 -1.10
CA ARG A 96 22.57 -10.55 -2.50
C ARG A 96 23.14 -9.30 -3.19
N GLY A 97 23.93 -8.48 -2.49
CA GLY A 97 24.46 -7.23 -3.04
C GLY A 97 23.39 -6.20 -3.38
N VAL A 98 22.18 -6.31 -2.79
CA VAL A 98 21.06 -5.39 -3.01
C VAL A 98 21.13 -4.25 -2.00
N TYR A 99 22.26 -3.56 -1.97
CA TYR A 99 22.40 -2.28 -1.28
C TYR A 99 23.04 -1.25 -2.22
N SER A 100 22.20 -0.67 -3.06
CA SER A 100 22.22 0.77 -3.25
C SER A 100 20.94 1.30 -2.61
N VAL A 101 20.98 1.52 -1.29
CA VAL A 101 20.03 2.43 -0.65
C VAL A 101 20.51 3.82 -1.00
N GLU A 102 20.16 4.29 -2.19
CA GLU A 102 20.10 5.72 -2.42
C GLU A 102 19.04 6.26 -1.47
N ASP A 103 19.39 7.27 -0.68
CA ASP A 103 18.52 7.93 0.30
C ASP A 103 17.10 8.10 -0.23
N LEU A 104 16.20 7.19 0.17
CA LEU A 104 14.77 7.33 -0.07
C LEU A 104 14.25 8.34 0.94
N GLY A 105 14.38 9.61 0.56
CA GLY A 105 13.81 10.74 1.28
C GLY A 105 12.34 10.50 1.64
N SER A 106 11.89 11.21 2.66
CA SER A 106 10.53 11.22 3.19
C SER A 106 9.46 11.17 2.08
N ILE A 107 8.57 10.18 2.19
CA ILE A 107 7.57 9.70 1.21
C ILE A 107 6.53 10.73 0.74
N ASP A 108 6.57 12.00 1.18
CA ASP A 108 5.51 12.97 0.90
C ASP A 108 5.86 14.06 -0.14
N GLU A 109 7.07 14.09 -0.71
CA GLU A 109 7.39 15.00 -1.80
C GLU A 109 7.93 14.23 -3.03
N PRO A 110 7.31 14.35 -4.22
CA PRO A 110 7.89 13.80 -5.43
C PRO A 110 9.30 14.41 -5.61
N PRO A 111 10.31 13.61 -5.95
CA PRO A 111 11.69 14.08 -6.05
C PRO A 111 11.75 15.28 -7.00
N LEU A 112 12.51 16.31 -6.65
CA LEU A 112 12.68 17.49 -7.50
C LEU A 112 13.13 17.06 -8.90
N PHE A 113 12.57 17.66 -9.95
CA PHE A 113 12.97 17.37 -11.32
C PHE A 113 14.44 17.74 -11.54
N ASP A 114 15.28 16.75 -11.89
CA ASP A 114 16.69 16.96 -12.17
C ASP A 114 16.91 17.49 -13.59
N VAL A 115 16.99 18.82 -13.68
CA VAL A 115 17.24 19.55 -14.94
C VAL A 115 18.58 19.18 -15.56
N THR A 116 19.61 18.93 -14.76
CA THR A 116 20.96 18.65 -15.25
C THR A 116 20.98 17.32 -15.98
N SER A 117 20.42 16.28 -15.37
CA SER A 117 20.29 14.96 -15.99
C SER A 117 19.42 15.02 -17.26
N ALA A 118 18.30 15.76 -17.22
CA ALA A 118 17.42 15.90 -18.37
C ALA A 118 18.10 16.63 -19.56
N VAL A 119 18.89 17.67 -19.31
CA VAL A 119 19.64 18.39 -20.36
C VAL A 119 20.70 17.49 -21.01
N LEU A 120 21.38 16.66 -20.21
CA LEU A 120 22.37 15.71 -20.70
C LEU A 120 21.74 14.56 -21.50
N GLU A 121 20.59 14.06 -21.05
CA GLU A 121 19.89 12.93 -21.67
C GLU A 121 19.17 13.32 -22.97
N PHE A 122 18.42 14.41 -22.96
CA PHE A 122 17.55 14.76 -24.07
C PHE A 122 18.20 15.70 -25.08
N GLY A 123 19.10 16.59 -24.65
CA GLY A 123 19.79 17.56 -25.51
C GLY A 123 18.90 18.58 -26.23
N ASP A 124 17.57 18.45 -26.15
CA ASP A 124 16.55 19.32 -26.75
C ASP A 124 15.81 20.10 -25.65
N PRO A 125 15.84 21.44 -25.68
CA PRO A 125 15.25 22.26 -24.63
C PRO A 125 13.72 22.11 -24.53
N HIS A 126 13.03 21.86 -25.65
CA HIS A 126 11.58 21.67 -25.64
C HIS A 126 11.18 20.38 -24.94
N ARG A 127 11.95 19.31 -25.15
CA ARG A 127 11.75 18.02 -24.51
C ARG A 127 12.04 18.09 -23.01
N VAL A 128 13.13 18.74 -22.61
CA VAL A 128 13.46 18.96 -21.20
C VAL A 128 12.35 19.73 -20.48
N MET A 129 11.86 20.82 -21.09
CA MET A 129 10.77 21.62 -20.52
C MET A 129 9.45 20.83 -20.45
N SER A 130 9.15 20.03 -21.47
CA SER A 130 7.93 19.19 -21.48
C SER A 130 7.94 18.14 -20.37
N GLU A 131 9.07 17.46 -20.15
CA GLU A 131 9.21 16.49 -19.06
C GLU A 131 9.17 17.18 -17.69
N TRP A 132 9.80 18.36 -17.54
CA TRP A 132 9.73 19.13 -16.29
C TRP A 132 8.28 19.51 -15.95
N PHE A 133 7.53 20.06 -16.91
CA PHE A 133 6.13 20.43 -16.67
C PHE A 133 5.26 19.19 -16.37
N ARG A 134 5.47 18.08 -17.09
CA ARG A 134 4.75 16.82 -16.83
C ARG A 134 5.03 16.28 -15.43
N HIS A 135 6.28 16.37 -14.96
CA HIS A 135 6.68 16.00 -13.60
C HIS A 135 5.97 16.84 -12.53
N GLU A 136 5.70 18.12 -12.83
CA GLU A 136 4.88 19.00 -11.99
C GLU A 136 3.36 18.82 -12.19
N GLY A 137 2.92 17.86 -13.02
CA GLY A 137 1.51 17.64 -13.34
C GLY A 137 0.86 18.72 -14.21
N ARG A 138 1.66 19.47 -14.98
CA ARG A 138 1.23 20.59 -15.83
C ARG A 138 1.58 20.33 -17.30
N GLU A 139 0.89 21.02 -18.21
CA GLU A 139 1.22 21.00 -19.63
C GLU A 139 2.19 22.15 -19.97
N TYR A 140 3.22 21.83 -20.75
CA TYR A 140 4.15 22.82 -21.27
C TYR A 140 3.52 23.59 -22.43
N PRO A 141 3.37 24.92 -22.36
CA PRO A 141 2.76 25.67 -23.46
C PRO A 141 3.75 25.86 -24.62
N GLU A 142 3.36 25.40 -25.81
CA GLU A 142 4.21 25.31 -27.02
C GLU A 142 4.77 26.67 -27.48
N ASP A 143 4.05 27.77 -27.22
CA ASP A 143 4.40 29.12 -27.70
C ASP A 143 5.60 29.78 -27.00
N PHE A 144 6.10 29.22 -25.89
CA PHE A 144 7.13 29.89 -25.07
C PHE A 144 8.57 29.54 -25.46
N GLY A 145 8.83 28.47 -26.22
CA GLY A 145 10.21 27.98 -26.41
C GLY A 145 11.10 28.81 -27.34
N VAL A 146 10.53 29.61 -28.25
CA VAL A 146 11.27 30.17 -29.40
C VAL A 146 12.17 31.37 -29.05
N ALA A 147 11.97 32.00 -27.88
CA ALA A 147 12.75 33.17 -27.45
C ALA A 147 13.91 32.84 -26.50
N PHE A 148 13.75 31.84 -25.63
CA PHE A 148 14.71 31.54 -24.55
C PHE A 148 15.90 30.68 -25.00
N PHE A 149 15.72 29.86 -26.04
CA PHE A 149 16.71 28.86 -26.44
C PHE A 149 17.44 29.23 -27.75
N ARG A 150 17.46 30.52 -28.11
CA ARG A 150 18.23 30.98 -29.27
C ARG A 150 19.73 30.80 -29.01
N GLY A 151 20.39 30.03 -29.88
CA GLY A 151 21.82 29.72 -29.73
C GLY A 151 22.10 28.50 -28.84
N TRP A 152 21.08 27.68 -28.54
CA TRP A 152 21.19 26.47 -27.72
C TRP A 152 22.35 25.56 -28.10
N ASP A 153 22.61 25.37 -29.40
CA ASP A 153 23.69 24.51 -29.89
C ASP A 153 25.09 25.01 -29.53
N GLY A 154 25.24 26.31 -29.24
CA GLY A 154 26.49 26.92 -28.82
C GLY A 154 26.70 26.97 -27.30
N PHE A 155 25.71 26.57 -26.51
CA PHE A 155 25.79 26.60 -25.05
C PHE A 155 26.55 25.38 -24.51
N SER A 156 27.38 25.63 -23.50
CA SER A 156 27.93 24.58 -22.64
C SER A 156 26.82 23.87 -21.84
N PRO A 157 27.06 22.67 -21.30
CA PRO A 157 26.06 21.94 -20.51
C PRO A 157 25.51 22.77 -19.33
N ASP A 158 26.36 23.53 -18.64
CA ASP A 158 25.95 24.38 -17.52
C ASP A 158 25.08 25.56 -17.99
N GLU A 159 25.44 26.21 -19.09
CA GLU A 159 24.65 27.30 -19.69
C GLU A 159 23.28 26.81 -20.19
N LYS A 160 23.20 25.57 -20.68
CA LYS A 160 21.94 24.93 -21.06
C LYS A 160 21.03 24.73 -19.84
N VAL A 161 21.58 24.26 -18.72
CA VAL A 161 20.83 24.09 -17.47
C VAL A 161 20.31 25.43 -16.96
N ASP A 162 21.14 26.47 -16.95
CA ASP A 162 20.75 27.80 -16.51
C ASP A 162 19.67 28.41 -17.41
N ALA A 163 19.79 28.25 -18.74
CA ALA A 163 18.79 28.71 -19.69
C ALA A 163 17.42 28.04 -19.48
N VAL A 164 17.38 26.73 -19.21
CA VAL A 164 16.14 25.99 -18.91
C VAL A 164 15.51 26.47 -17.60
N ARG A 165 16.31 26.69 -16.55
CA ARG A 165 15.82 27.23 -15.26
C ARG A 165 15.26 28.65 -15.39
N ASP A 166 15.93 29.52 -16.15
CA ASP A 166 15.46 30.88 -16.39
C ASP A 166 14.17 30.91 -17.22
N ALA A 167 14.08 30.07 -18.26
CA ALA A 167 12.86 29.89 -19.03
C ALA A 167 11.68 29.46 -18.15
N LYS A 168 11.89 28.44 -17.28
CA LYS A 168 10.87 27.97 -16.33
C LYS A 168 10.38 29.09 -15.41
N LYS A 169 11.31 29.86 -14.84
CA LYS A 169 11.01 30.98 -13.94
C LYS A 169 10.16 32.06 -14.62
N VAL A 170 10.46 32.40 -15.88
CA VAL A 170 9.71 33.41 -16.63
C VAL A 170 8.31 32.89 -16.99
N ILE A 171 8.19 31.62 -17.39
CA ILE A 171 6.90 31.00 -17.72
C ILE A 171 6.00 30.92 -16.47
N ASP A 172 6.52 30.46 -15.34
CA ASP A 172 5.75 30.40 -14.09
C ASP A 172 5.28 31.79 -13.63
N ARG A 173 6.13 32.82 -13.77
CA ARG A 173 5.76 34.21 -13.46
C ARG A 173 4.65 34.73 -14.38
N THR A 174 4.65 34.30 -15.63
CA THR A 174 3.66 34.72 -16.64
C THR A 174 2.33 33.99 -16.43
N LEU A 175 2.36 32.70 -16.11
CA LEU A 175 1.18 31.89 -15.84
C LEU A 175 0.51 32.24 -14.50
N ARG A 176 1.26 32.70 -13.48
CA ARG A 176 0.67 33.21 -12.21
C ARG A 176 -0.02 34.57 -12.34
N LYS A 177 0.19 35.30 -13.43
CA LYS A 177 -0.38 36.64 -13.68
C LYS A 177 -1.63 36.63 -14.55
N LYS A 178 -1.98 35.49 -15.14
CA LYS A 178 -3.24 35.24 -15.84
C LYS A 178 -4.25 34.63 -14.87
#